data_AF-A0A251VN53-F1
#
_entry.id   AF-A0A251VN53-F1
#
_cell.length_a   1.000
_cell.length_b   1.000
_cell.length_c   1.000
_cell.angle_alpha   90.00
_cell.angle_beta   90.00
_cell.angle_gamma   90.00
#
_symmetry.space_group_name_H-M   'P 1'
#
loop_
_entity.id
_entity.type
_entity.pdbx_description
1 polymer ?
#
loop_
_entity_poly.entity_id
_entity_poly.type
_entity_poly.pdbx_seq_one_letter_code
_entity_poly.pdbx_strand_id
1 'polypeptide(L)'
;MSMPIASHANSLPSVPKFSNEGNHETTNMALIFDRYKNRLATLPKEKGWITENLYMYQGFWHQSSRRISVETVMALQDTFKAHPTDIYLATLPKSGTTWLKALVFALVIK
;
A
#
# COMPACT_ATOMS: atom_id res chain seq x y z
N MET A 1 -59.34 2.57 -5.56
CA MET A 1 -58.18 2.37 -6.46
C MET A 1 -57.02 3.20 -5.90
N SER A 2 -55.85 2.55 -5.74
CA SER A 2 -54.44 3.01 -5.66
C SER A 2 -54.11 4.44 -5.20
N MET A 3 -53.04 4.77 -4.48
CA MET A 3 -51.95 4.12 -3.71
C MET A 3 -51.19 5.32 -3.03
N PRO A 4 -50.38 5.10 -1.97
CA PRO A 4 -49.65 6.18 -1.28
C PRO A 4 -48.20 6.41 -1.78
N ILE A 5 -47.73 7.64 -1.49
CA ILE A 5 -46.39 8.26 -1.38
C ILE A 5 -45.14 7.45 -1.77
N ALA A 6 -44.23 8.09 -2.53
CA ALA A 6 -42.80 7.73 -2.56
C ALA A 6 -41.91 8.94 -2.24
N SER A 7 -41.37 9.01 -1.02
CA SER A 7 -40.15 9.76 -0.72
C SER A 7 -38.97 8.78 -0.83
N HIS A 8 -38.11 8.95 -1.82
CA HIS A 8 -36.87 8.18 -1.91
C HIS A 8 -35.78 8.88 -1.11
N ALA A 9 -35.63 8.49 0.16
CA ALA A 9 -34.35 8.59 0.84
C ALA A 9 -33.59 7.30 0.50
N ASN A 10 -32.57 7.40 -0.36
CA ASN A 10 -31.65 6.28 -0.58
C ASN A 10 -30.83 6.08 0.70
N SER A 11 -31.17 5.06 1.47
CA SER A 11 -30.32 4.55 2.54
C SER A 11 -29.08 3.89 1.94
N LEU A 12 -27.91 4.29 2.44
CA LEU A 12 -26.67 3.53 2.26
C LEU A 12 -26.86 2.14 2.87
N PRO A 13 -26.42 1.06 2.20
CA PRO A 13 -26.50 -0.27 2.80
C PRO A 13 -25.64 -0.30 4.07
N SER A 14 -26.26 -0.69 5.18
CA SER A 14 -25.59 -0.93 6.45
C SER A 14 -24.57 -2.06 6.28
N VAL A 15 -23.31 -1.76 6.57
CA VAL A 15 -22.22 -2.74 6.55
C VAL A 15 -22.48 -3.78 7.64
N PRO A 16 -22.55 -5.09 7.31
CA PRO A 16 -22.61 -6.13 8.33
C PRO A 16 -21.27 -6.19 9.06
N LYS A 17 -21.31 -6.03 10.39
CA LYS A 17 -20.16 -6.30 11.26
C LYS A 17 -19.93 -7.81 11.30
N PHE A 18 -18.94 -8.30 10.56
CA PHE A 18 -18.25 -9.55 10.84
C PHE A 18 -16.80 -9.45 10.37
N SER A 19 -15.86 -9.70 11.29
CA SER A 19 -14.41 -9.57 11.14
C SER A 19 -13.86 -10.42 9.98
N ASN A 20 -13.20 -9.79 9.00
CA ASN A 20 -12.50 -10.44 7.89
C ASN A 20 -11.34 -9.56 7.38
N GLU A 21 -10.32 -9.32 8.21
CA GLU A 21 -9.22 -8.39 7.89
C GLU A 21 -8.37 -8.86 6.69
N GLY A 22 -8.16 -10.18 6.51
CA GLY A 22 -7.31 -10.72 5.43
C GLY A 22 -7.87 -10.58 4.01
N ASN A 23 -9.19 -10.55 3.85
CA ASN A 23 -9.82 -10.35 2.53
C ASN A 23 -9.76 -8.88 2.08
N HIS A 24 -9.80 -7.95 3.04
CA HIS A 24 -9.83 -6.52 2.77
C HIS A 24 -8.46 -5.98 2.34
N GLU A 25 -7.37 -6.45 2.96
CA GLU A 25 -6.01 -6.08 2.58
C GLU A 25 -5.66 -6.54 1.15
N THR A 26 -6.03 -7.77 0.82
CA THR A 26 -5.83 -8.34 -0.52
C THR A 26 -6.57 -7.54 -1.58
N THR A 27 -7.81 -7.15 -1.28
CA THR A 27 -8.64 -6.31 -2.17
C THR A 27 -8.01 -4.93 -2.38
N ASN A 28 -7.55 -4.28 -1.31
CA ASN A 28 -6.88 -2.98 -1.40
C ASN A 28 -5.59 -3.05 -2.24
N MET A 29 -4.80 -4.10 -2.08
CA MET A 29 -3.59 -4.32 -2.89
C MET A 29 -3.93 -4.51 -4.37
N ALA A 30 -4.97 -5.26 -4.70
CA ALA A 30 -5.42 -5.44 -6.07
C ALA A 30 -5.85 -4.10 -6.71
N LEU A 31 -6.55 -3.25 -5.96
CA LEU A 31 -6.94 -1.90 -6.42
C LEU A 31 -5.72 -1.00 -6.68
N ILE A 32 -4.71 -1.04 -5.80
CA ILE A 32 -3.45 -0.30 -6.02
C ILE A 32 -2.78 -0.79 -7.30
N PHE A 33 -2.64 -2.10 -7.49
CA PHE A 33 -1.97 -2.65 -8.67
C PHE A 33 -2.70 -2.28 -9.96
N ASP A 34 -4.03 -2.36 -9.98
CA ASP A 34 -4.82 -1.93 -11.14
C ASP A 34 -4.61 -0.44 -11.46
N ARG A 35 -4.68 0.42 -10.44
CA ARG A 35 -4.52 1.88 -10.57
C ARG A 35 -3.19 2.27 -11.21
N TYR A 36 -2.10 1.60 -10.86
CA TYR A 36 -0.74 1.96 -11.31
C TYR A 36 -0.21 1.07 -12.44
N LYS A 37 -0.97 0.04 -12.88
CA LYS A 37 -0.55 -0.92 -13.92
C LYS A 37 -0.02 -0.26 -15.18
N ASN A 38 -0.73 0.75 -15.69
CA ASN A 38 -0.34 1.45 -16.91
C ASN A 38 0.95 2.26 -16.73
N ARG A 39 1.16 2.86 -15.55
CA ARG A 39 2.40 3.58 -15.23
C ARG A 39 3.58 2.63 -15.04
N LEU A 40 3.36 1.47 -14.44
CA LEU A 40 4.40 0.45 -14.31
C LEU A 40 4.85 -0.06 -15.69
N ALA A 41 3.90 -0.28 -16.60
CA ALA A 41 4.17 -0.82 -17.93
C ALA A 41 5.07 0.07 -18.80
N THR A 42 5.16 1.38 -18.50
CA THR A 42 6.03 2.31 -19.23
C THR A 42 7.43 2.41 -18.64
N LEU A 43 7.70 1.82 -17.47
CA LEU A 43 9.01 1.87 -16.85
C LEU A 43 9.98 0.90 -17.52
N PRO A 44 11.28 1.26 -17.63
CA PRO A 44 12.32 0.31 -18.04
C PRO A 44 12.30 -0.91 -17.12
N LYS A 45 12.33 -2.09 -17.73
CA LYS A 45 12.22 -3.38 -17.04
C LYS A 45 13.37 -4.28 -17.42
N GLU A 46 13.98 -4.90 -16.42
CA GLU A 46 15.11 -5.84 -16.60
C GLU A 46 14.91 -7.11 -15.80
N LYS A 47 15.64 -8.17 -16.17
CA LYS A 47 15.62 -9.44 -15.43
C LYS A 47 16.42 -9.31 -14.14
N GLY A 48 15.80 -9.66 -13.02
CA GLY A 48 16.48 -9.69 -11.73
C GLY A 48 17.15 -11.01 -11.40
N TRP A 49 18.14 -10.91 -10.52
CA TRP A 49 18.81 -12.03 -9.87
C TRP A 49 17.92 -12.85 -8.92
N ILE A 50 16.97 -12.21 -8.25
CA ILE A 50 16.07 -12.83 -7.26
C ILE A 50 14.61 -12.87 -7.75
N THR A 51 14.15 -11.79 -8.38
CA THR A 51 12.80 -11.65 -8.94
C THR A 51 12.88 -11.57 -10.45
N GLU A 52 11.87 -12.08 -11.14
CA GLU A 52 11.85 -12.13 -12.61
C GLU A 52 11.95 -10.73 -13.24
N ASN A 53 11.30 -9.73 -12.63
CA ASN A 53 11.27 -8.37 -13.13
C ASN A 53 11.82 -7.38 -12.09
N LEU A 54 12.73 -6.53 -12.52
CA LEU A 54 13.14 -5.28 -11.87
C LEU A 54 12.62 -4.11 -12.68
N TYR A 55 12.14 -3.07 -12.02
CA TYR A 55 11.67 -1.85 -12.66
C TYR A 55 12.52 -0.65 -12.23
N MET A 56 12.94 0.17 -13.19
CA MET A 56 13.64 1.42 -12.91
C MET A 56 12.61 2.50 -12.58
N TYR A 57 12.63 2.98 -11.33
CA TYR A 57 11.74 4.04 -10.86
C TYR A 57 12.52 5.07 -10.04
N GLN A 58 12.43 6.34 -10.41
CA GLN A 58 13.10 7.47 -9.73
C GLN A 58 14.61 7.24 -9.48
N GLY A 59 15.30 6.60 -10.42
CA GLY A 59 16.74 6.35 -10.35
C GLY A 59 17.17 5.09 -9.60
N PHE A 60 16.23 4.30 -9.09
CA PHE A 60 16.51 3.05 -8.38
C PHE A 60 15.81 1.85 -9.02
N TRP A 61 16.49 0.71 -9.00
CA TRP A 61 15.92 -0.58 -9.41
C TRP A 61 15.12 -1.20 -8.27
N HIS A 62 13.83 -1.45 -8.53
CA HIS A 62 12.90 -2.02 -7.57
C HIS A 62 12.51 -3.43 -7.97
N GLN A 63 12.47 -4.33 -7.00
CA GLN A 63 12.04 -5.71 -7.21
C GLN A 63 10.53 -5.77 -7.45
N SER A 64 10.10 -6.59 -8.41
CA SER A 64 8.70 -6.97 -8.57
C SER A 64 8.37 -8.13 -7.64
N SER A 65 8.30 -7.87 -6.34
CA SER A 65 7.98 -8.86 -5.30
C SER A 65 6.58 -8.62 -4.73
N ARG A 66 5.91 -9.68 -4.26
CA ARG A 66 4.63 -9.54 -3.52
C ARG A 66 4.74 -8.68 -2.26
N ARG A 67 5.95 -8.49 -1.71
CA ARG A 67 6.16 -7.72 -0.47
C ARG A 67 6.48 -6.24 -0.70
N ILE A 68 7.16 -5.92 -1.80
CA ILE A 68 7.54 -4.54 -2.16
C ILE A 68 7.46 -4.48 -3.68
N SER A 69 6.61 -3.61 -4.21
CA SER A 69 6.45 -3.38 -5.64
C SER A 69 6.46 -1.88 -5.93
N VAL A 70 6.78 -1.47 -7.16
CA VAL A 70 6.83 -0.04 -7.52
C VAL A 70 5.45 0.62 -7.40
N GLU A 71 4.38 -0.13 -7.68
CA GLU A 71 3.00 0.31 -7.50
C GLU A 71 2.70 0.71 -6.06
N THR A 72 3.20 -0.06 -5.08
CA THR A 72 3.06 0.31 -3.66
C THR A 72 3.84 1.58 -3.32
N VAL A 73 5.02 1.78 -3.91
CA VAL A 73 5.82 3.00 -3.71
C VAL A 73 5.10 4.20 -4.32
N MET A 74 4.57 4.08 -5.55
CA MET A 74 3.77 5.13 -6.20
C MET A 74 2.54 5.49 -5.37
N ALA A 75 1.81 4.49 -4.87
CA ALA A 75 0.65 4.70 -4.02
C ALA A 75 0.99 5.41 -2.70
N LEU A 76 2.09 5.01 -2.05
CA LEU A 76 2.56 5.62 -0.82
C LEU A 76 2.95 7.10 -1.07
N GLN A 77 3.67 7.39 -2.15
CA GLN A 77 4.04 8.76 -2.50
C GLN A 77 2.82 9.66 -2.76
N ASP A 78 1.76 9.12 -3.37
CA ASP A 78 0.54 9.89 -3.68
C ASP A 78 -0.36 10.14 -2.46
N THR A 79 -0.32 9.27 -1.44
CA THR A 79 -1.33 9.25 -0.37
C THR A 79 -0.78 9.47 1.03
N PHE A 80 0.51 9.22 1.26
CA PHE A 80 1.13 9.34 2.57
C PHE A 80 1.21 10.80 3.01
N LYS A 81 0.73 11.07 4.23
CA LYS A 81 0.79 12.39 4.85
C LYS A 81 1.65 12.29 6.10
N ALA A 82 2.85 12.86 6.03
CA ALA A 82 3.76 12.95 7.16
C ALA A 82 3.20 13.87 8.25
N HIS A 83 3.34 13.48 9.51
CA HIS A 83 3.12 14.35 10.65
C HIS A 83 4.46 14.86 11.23
N PRO A 84 4.50 16.06 11.82
CA PRO A 84 5.73 16.60 12.44
C PRO A 84 6.30 15.73 13.58
N THR A 85 5.49 14.83 14.14
CA THR A 85 5.85 13.92 15.22
C THR A 85 6.27 12.54 14.74
N ASP A 86 6.21 12.26 13.43
CA ASP A 86 6.57 10.96 12.88
C ASP A 86 8.08 10.72 12.97
N ILE A 87 8.46 9.46 13.23
CA ILE A 87 9.86 9.02 13.23
C ILE A 87 10.05 8.03 12.08
N TYR A 88 10.88 8.39 11.11
CA TYR A 88 11.20 7.55 9.96
C TYR A 88 12.52 6.80 10.17
N LEU A 89 12.49 5.47 9.97
CA LEU A 89 13.69 4.64 9.96
C LEU A 89 14.05 4.30 8.52
N ALA A 90 15.08 4.96 8.00
CA ALA A 90 15.60 4.72 6.66
C ALA A 90 16.88 3.86 6.74
N THR A 91 16.82 2.64 6.23
CA THR A 91 17.99 1.76 6.14
C THR A 91 18.01 1.02 4.82
N LEU A 92 19.19 0.55 4.41
CA LEU A 92 19.28 -0.42 3.34
C LEU A 92 18.75 -1.79 3.80
N PRO A 93 18.26 -2.64 2.90
CA PRO A 93 17.91 -4.02 3.25
C PRO A 93 19.09 -4.75 3.90
N LYS A 94 18.81 -5.54 4.93
CA LYS A 94 19.80 -6.37 5.66
C LYS A 94 20.87 -5.61 6.46
N SER A 95 20.76 -4.28 6.63
CA SER A 95 21.69 -3.49 7.46
C SER A 95 21.28 -3.38 8.94
N GLY A 96 20.62 -4.40 9.50
CA GLY A 96 20.22 -4.40 10.91
C GLY A 96 18.92 -3.65 11.25
N THR A 97 17.99 -3.50 10.31
CA THR A 97 16.70 -2.80 10.52
C THR A 97 15.90 -3.35 11.70
N THR A 98 15.99 -4.65 11.99
CA THR A 98 15.35 -5.27 13.16
C THR A 98 15.91 -4.74 14.47
N TRP A 99 17.24 -4.67 14.60
CA TRP A 99 17.90 -4.12 15.79
C TRP A 99 17.60 -2.64 15.94
N LEU A 100 17.67 -1.86 14.85
CA LEU A 100 17.35 -0.44 14.88
C LEU A 100 15.89 -0.18 15.30
N LYS A 101 14.94 -0.96 14.78
CA LYS A 101 13.52 -0.87 15.15
C LYS A 101 13.31 -1.14 16.64
N ALA A 102 13.94 -2.18 17.17
CA ALA A 102 13.84 -2.53 18.60
C ALA A 102 14.43 -1.43 19.50
N LEU A 103 15.57 -0.87 19.11
CA LEU A 103 16.24 0.21 19.87
C LEU A 103 15.40 1.49 19.90
N VAL A 104 14.86 1.90 18.75
CA VAL A 104 14.02 3.11 18.66
C VAL A 104 12.73 2.93 19.45
N PHE A 105 12.11 1.75 19.37
CA PHE A 105 10.92 1.43 20.18
C PHE A 105 11.19 1.55 21.68
N ALA A 106 12.32 1.01 22.16
CA ALA A 106 12.72 1.10 23.56
C ALA A 106 13.04 2.53 24.02
N LEU A 107 13.44 3.42 23.11
CA LEU A 107 13.76 4.82 23.40
C LEU A 107 12.51 5.70 23.47
N VAL A 108 11.57 5.54 22.54
CA VAL A 108 10.41 6.42 22.38
C VAL A 108 9.29 6.10 23.38
N ILE A 109 9.16 4.83 23.78
CA ILE A 109 8.08 4.36 24.68
C ILE A 109 8.49 4.44 26.16
N LYS A 110 9.70 4.90 26.43
CA LYS A 110 10.20 5.12 27.78
C LYS A 110 9.83 6.52 28.27
#